data_AF-A0A5J4LG09-F1
#
_entry.id   AF-A0A5J4LG09-F1
#
_cell.length_a   1.000
_cell.length_b   1.000
_cell.length_c   1.000
_cell.angle_alpha   90.00
_cell.angle_beta   90.00
_cell.angle_gamma   90.00
#
_symmetry.space_group_name_H-M   'P 1'
#
loop_
_entity.id
_entity.type
_entity.pdbx_description
1 polymer ?
#
loop_
_entity_poly.entity_id
_entity_poly.type
_entity_poly.pdbx_seq_one_letter_code
_entity_poly.pdbx_strand_id
1 'polypeptide(L)'
;MPGTTRYNDTDGGLAVSTARDGVLTRGARGLGALVCLLLALLTAGWIIRDLTVAEHGADVWWTWLGEARRPREFTAWATSALDPLLVLGALVVAVAAVRGAVAPSVAAGAFVSLAAATALLRLPLVWMLGAGWLQGLDSGLTTRARLTALTQLALALALVVVVAWGRRPGGGTGRHPGHRVRGLPAGASSAYGVVHAVSHGPGPERPGRPHRGAAGTAGVLLGAAGLAVAGWEIHGQRQLDTDVYRKGLLGDASVFRALLQPPVHWQAAALALLALGAAAAVLRRAPWSRPAAMTAAALLLVHGATALVFAARTGELGRLGALPLRAQLEAGTAAFLAAAGLVVLCVTARPGVPEAAPGGDGVLAYGSAPGEARPPHAPPPPSRLPPGW
;
A
#
# COMPACT_ATOMS: atom_id res chain seq x y z
N MET A 1 56.18 -26.55 27.68
CA MET A 1 55.33 -25.93 26.63
C MET A 1 53.87 -26.26 26.90
N PRO A 2 53.06 -25.32 27.42
CA PRO A 2 51.62 -25.47 27.53
C PRO A 2 50.93 -24.73 26.37
N GLY A 3 50.10 -25.46 25.61
CA GLY A 3 49.26 -24.92 24.55
C GLY A 3 48.03 -24.22 25.12
N THR A 4 47.87 -22.94 24.79
CA THR A 4 46.70 -22.12 25.10
C THR A 4 45.70 -22.20 23.97
N THR A 5 44.66 -23.01 24.11
CA THR A 5 43.47 -22.97 23.24
C THR A 5 42.55 -21.85 23.73
N ARG A 6 42.63 -20.68 23.09
CA ARG A 6 41.62 -19.61 23.17
C ARG A 6 40.37 -20.08 22.43
N TYR A 7 39.27 -20.24 23.15
CA TYR A 7 37.94 -20.37 22.59
C TYR A 7 37.44 -18.97 22.22
N ASN A 8 37.35 -18.66 20.92
CA ASN A 8 36.78 -17.42 20.41
C ASN A 8 35.25 -17.53 20.44
N ASP A 9 34.64 -16.78 21.35
CA ASP A 9 33.21 -16.54 21.39
C ASP A 9 32.87 -15.39 20.42
N THR A 10 32.55 -15.73 19.17
CA THR A 10 32.07 -14.78 18.16
C THR A 10 30.73 -15.22 17.62
N ASP A 11 29.77 -15.46 18.49
CA ASP A 11 28.36 -15.42 18.11
C ASP A 11 27.86 -13.96 18.21
N GLY A 12 28.19 -13.21 17.15
CA GLY A 12 27.54 -11.95 16.81
C GLY A 12 26.07 -12.22 16.51
N GLY A 13 25.27 -12.37 17.56
CA GLY A 13 23.83 -12.39 17.51
C GLY A 13 23.35 -11.05 16.96
N LEU A 14 23.18 -10.98 15.64
CA LEU A 14 22.42 -9.94 14.96
C LEU A 14 21.05 -9.88 15.65
N ALA A 15 20.89 -8.89 16.51
CA ALA A 15 19.60 -8.51 17.06
C ALA A 15 18.72 -8.09 15.88
N VAL A 16 18.03 -9.07 15.29
CA VAL A 16 16.88 -8.83 14.43
C VAL A 16 15.87 -8.13 15.33
N SER A 17 15.87 -6.81 15.26
CA SER A 17 14.81 -5.95 15.76
C SER A 17 13.51 -6.45 15.11
N THR A 18 12.82 -7.37 15.78
CA THR A 18 11.45 -7.72 15.45
C THR A 18 10.65 -6.47 15.77
N ALA A 19 10.48 -5.62 14.76
CA ALA A 19 9.63 -4.44 14.82
C ALA A 19 8.27 -4.89 15.38
N ARG A 20 8.00 -4.56 16.65
CA ARG A 20 6.74 -4.89 17.29
C ARG A 20 5.66 -4.14 16.53
N ASP A 21 4.67 -4.87 16.02
CA ASP A 21 3.54 -4.32 15.28
C ASP A 21 2.75 -3.36 16.19
N GLY A 22 3.01 -2.06 16.05
CA GLY A 22 2.25 -1.01 16.73
C GLY A 22 0.83 -0.96 16.18
N VAL A 23 -0.16 -1.04 17.08
CA VAL A 23 -1.58 -0.94 16.73
C VAL A 23 -1.98 0.54 16.64
N LEU A 24 -2.62 0.92 15.53
CA LEU A 24 -3.22 2.24 15.33
C LEU A 24 -4.35 2.47 16.33
N THR A 25 -4.30 3.58 17.07
CA THR A 25 -5.38 3.96 18.00
C THR A 25 -6.68 4.25 17.26
N ARG A 26 -7.84 4.05 17.92
CA ARG A 26 -9.16 4.34 17.35
C ARG A 26 -9.27 5.82 16.90
N GLY A 27 -8.72 6.75 17.68
CA GLY A 27 -8.67 8.17 17.32
C GLY A 27 -7.88 8.45 16.03
N ALA A 28 -6.69 7.84 15.89
CA ALA A 28 -5.90 7.97 14.68
C ALA A 28 -6.58 7.35 13.44
N ARG A 29 -7.36 6.27 13.61
CA ARG A 29 -8.16 5.69 12.51
C ARG A 29 -9.28 6.63 12.06
N GLY A 30 -9.99 7.25 13.00
CA GLY A 30 -11.03 8.24 12.69
C GLY A 30 -10.47 9.47 11.99
N LEU A 31 -9.38 10.03 12.52
CA LEU A 31 -8.71 11.18 11.89
C LEU A 31 -8.15 10.83 10.50
N GLY A 32 -7.51 9.68 10.34
CA GLY A 32 -7.03 9.21 9.03
C GLY A 32 -8.17 9.02 8.02
N ALA A 33 -9.33 8.50 8.46
CA ALA A 33 -10.50 8.38 7.62
C ALA A 33 -11.07 9.73 7.20
N LEU A 34 -11.11 10.72 8.10
CA LEU A 34 -11.51 12.09 7.78
C LEU A 34 -10.59 12.72 6.73
N VAL A 35 -9.27 12.57 6.90
CA VAL A 35 -8.29 13.08 5.93
C VAL A 35 -8.46 12.40 4.55
N CYS A 36 -8.73 11.10 4.51
CA CYS A 36 -9.05 10.39 3.27
C CYS A 36 -10.35 10.91 2.63
N LEU A 37 -11.39 11.17 3.42
CA LEU A 37 -12.63 11.75 2.92
C LEU A 37 -12.40 13.14 2.31
N LEU A 38 -11.59 13.99 2.95
CA LEU A 38 -11.22 15.31 2.42
C LEU A 38 -10.47 15.20 1.09
N LEU A 39 -9.51 14.27 0.96
CA LEU A 39 -8.82 13.98 -0.30
C LEU A 39 -9.80 13.55 -1.41
N ALA A 40 -10.75 12.69 -1.07
CA ALA A 40 -11.77 12.23 -2.00
C ALA A 40 -12.68 13.38 -2.46
N LEU A 41 -13.17 14.20 -1.54
CA LEU A 41 -14.06 15.33 -1.84
C LEU A 41 -13.37 16.41 -2.69
N LEU A 42 -12.11 16.75 -2.37
CA LEU A 42 -11.34 17.71 -3.16
C LEU A 42 -11.20 17.24 -4.62
N THR A 43 -10.86 15.96 -4.81
CA THR A 43 -10.68 15.40 -6.16
C THR A 43 -12.01 15.24 -6.89
N ALA A 44 -13.08 14.82 -6.18
CA ALA A 44 -14.41 14.71 -6.73
C ALA A 44 -14.98 16.06 -7.18
N GLY A 45 -14.69 17.15 -6.46
CA GLY A 45 -15.08 18.50 -6.87
C GLY A 45 -14.54 18.89 -8.25
N TRP A 46 -13.31 18.50 -8.56
CA TRP A 46 -12.71 18.73 -9.89
C TRP A 46 -13.31 17.82 -10.97
N ILE A 47 -13.64 16.57 -10.64
CA ILE A 47 -14.35 15.66 -11.57
C ILE A 47 -15.74 16.22 -11.90
N ILE A 48 -16.48 16.69 -10.88
CA ILE A 48 -17.80 17.32 -11.08
C ILE A 48 -17.65 18.57 -11.95
N ARG A 49 -16.65 19.42 -11.69
CA ARG A 49 -16.37 20.58 -12.54
C ARG A 49 -16.15 20.17 -14.01
N ASP A 50 -15.28 19.20 -14.26
CA ASP A 50 -15.02 18.74 -15.63
C ASP A 50 -16.30 18.23 -16.31
N LEU A 51 -17.15 17.48 -15.59
CA LEU A 51 -18.45 17.04 -16.09
C LEU A 51 -19.41 18.21 -16.39
N THR A 52 -19.37 19.29 -15.60
CA THR A 52 -20.22 20.47 -15.83
C THR A 52 -19.78 21.32 -17.02
N VAL A 53 -18.49 21.35 -17.34
CA VAL A 53 -17.93 22.14 -18.46
C VAL A 53 -17.86 21.32 -19.75
N ALA A 54 -17.87 19.99 -19.65
CA ALA A 54 -17.88 19.07 -20.79
C ALA A 54 -19.10 19.30 -21.70
N GLU A 55 -18.94 19.08 -23.00
CA GLU A 55 -20.08 19.14 -23.92
C GLU A 55 -21.01 17.94 -23.71
N HIS A 56 -20.41 16.76 -23.69
CA HIS A 56 -21.04 15.49 -23.35
C HIS A 56 -20.25 14.87 -22.21
N GLY A 57 -20.91 14.17 -21.27
CA GLY A 57 -20.21 13.47 -20.19
C GLY A 57 -19.18 12.46 -20.70
N ALA A 58 -19.40 11.90 -21.89
CA ALA A 58 -18.44 11.03 -22.56
C ALA A 58 -17.13 11.75 -22.96
N ASP A 59 -17.14 13.07 -23.14
CA ASP A 59 -15.94 13.82 -23.49
C ASP A 59 -14.90 13.71 -22.39
N VAL A 60 -15.30 13.80 -21.11
CA VAL A 60 -14.41 13.62 -19.95
C VAL A 60 -13.73 12.25 -19.98
N TRP A 61 -14.51 11.22 -20.28
CA TRP A 61 -14.00 9.86 -20.41
C TRP A 61 -12.97 9.76 -21.53
N TRP A 62 -13.23 10.40 -22.67
CA TRP A 62 -12.31 10.41 -23.80
C TRP A 62 -11.05 11.22 -23.53
N THR A 63 -11.14 12.33 -22.79
CA THR A 63 -9.95 13.06 -22.35
C THR A 63 -9.09 12.24 -21.41
N TRP A 64 -9.70 11.50 -20.47
CA TRP A 64 -8.97 10.60 -19.59
C TRP A 64 -8.24 9.48 -20.35
N LEU A 65 -8.80 9.05 -21.49
CA LEU A 65 -8.17 8.08 -22.40
C LEU A 65 -7.11 8.71 -23.32
N GLY A 66 -6.86 10.01 -23.22
CA GLY A 66 -5.79 10.70 -23.94
C GLY A 66 -6.20 11.34 -25.26
N GLU A 67 -7.50 11.35 -25.62
CA GLU A 67 -7.98 12.17 -26.73
C GLU A 67 -8.00 13.64 -26.32
N ALA A 68 -7.36 14.49 -27.13
CA ALA A 68 -7.40 15.94 -26.93
C ALA A 68 -8.74 16.52 -27.40
N ARG A 69 -9.82 16.29 -26.64
CA ARG A 69 -11.09 17.01 -26.82
C ARG A 69 -11.01 18.35 -26.12
N ARG A 70 -11.51 19.43 -26.75
CA ARG A 70 -11.60 20.74 -26.10
C ARG A 70 -12.92 20.85 -25.32
N PRO A 71 -12.93 21.46 -24.12
CA PRO A 71 -14.17 21.78 -23.41
C PRO A 71 -15.03 22.81 -24.18
N ARG A 72 -16.29 22.99 -23.77
CA ARG A 72 -17.23 23.97 -24.38
C ARG A 72 -16.69 25.41 -24.35
N GLU A 73 -16.00 25.77 -23.29
CA GLU A 73 -15.40 27.08 -23.09
C GLU A 73 -13.88 27.01 -23.33
N PHE A 74 -13.21 28.14 -23.59
CA PHE A 74 -11.74 28.26 -23.63
C PHE A 74 -11.12 28.05 -22.23
N THR A 75 -11.32 26.85 -21.68
CA THR A 75 -10.89 26.43 -20.36
C THR A 75 -10.09 25.13 -20.46
N ALA A 76 -9.34 24.80 -19.42
CA ALA A 76 -8.58 23.56 -19.34
C ALA A 76 -9.34 22.49 -18.53
N TRP A 77 -9.22 21.24 -18.99
CA TRP A 77 -9.55 20.07 -18.19
C TRP A 77 -8.74 20.06 -16.89
N ALA A 78 -9.37 19.63 -15.81
CA ALA A 78 -8.67 19.53 -14.55
C ALA A 78 -8.17 18.13 -14.24
N THR A 79 -8.89 17.10 -14.67
CA THR A 79 -8.68 15.72 -14.22
C THR A 79 -8.19 14.79 -15.31
N SER A 80 -7.72 13.63 -14.87
CA SER A 80 -7.11 12.54 -15.63
C SER A 80 -7.67 11.20 -15.18
N ALA A 81 -7.35 10.12 -15.91
CA ALA A 81 -7.79 8.76 -15.58
C ALA A 81 -7.40 8.27 -14.18
N LEU A 82 -6.36 8.84 -13.56
CA LEU A 82 -5.91 8.45 -12.22
C LEU A 82 -6.74 9.10 -11.09
N ASP A 83 -7.44 10.20 -11.37
CA ASP A 83 -8.19 10.96 -10.37
C ASP A 83 -9.39 10.19 -9.79
N PRO A 84 -10.23 9.52 -10.60
CA PRO A 84 -11.28 8.64 -10.07
C PRO A 84 -10.71 7.51 -9.19
N LEU A 85 -9.54 6.98 -9.54
CA LEU A 85 -8.92 5.92 -8.76
C LEU A 85 -8.43 6.43 -7.40
N LEU A 86 -7.88 7.65 -7.33
CA LEU A 86 -7.52 8.29 -6.05
C LEU A 86 -8.76 8.54 -5.18
N VAL A 87 -9.88 8.98 -5.78
CA VAL A 87 -11.16 9.16 -5.07
C VAL A 87 -11.64 7.82 -4.49
N LEU A 88 -11.74 6.78 -5.33
CA LEU A 88 -12.21 5.46 -4.92
C LEU A 88 -11.29 4.84 -3.86
N GLY A 89 -9.96 4.93 -4.05
CA GLY A 89 -8.98 4.47 -3.08
C GLY A 89 -9.13 5.17 -1.73
N ALA A 90 -9.26 6.49 -1.72
CA ALA A 90 -9.46 7.27 -0.50
C ALA A 90 -10.78 6.91 0.21
N LEU A 91 -11.89 6.75 -0.52
CA LEU A 91 -13.17 6.34 0.05
C LEU A 91 -13.11 4.92 0.63
N VAL A 92 -12.54 3.97 -0.09
CA VAL A 92 -12.39 2.58 0.39
C VAL A 92 -11.56 2.54 1.66
N VAL A 93 -10.43 3.26 1.70
CA VAL A 93 -9.56 3.33 2.89
C VAL A 93 -10.29 3.99 4.06
N ALA A 94 -11.03 5.07 3.83
CA ALA A 94 -11.83 5.72 4.86
C ALA A 94 -12.90 4.77 5.45
N VAL A 95 -13.69 4.13 4.59
CA VAL A 95 -14.75 3.19 5.00
C VAL A 95 -14.17 1.99 5.73
N ALA A 96 -13.09 1.40 5.21
CA ALA A 96 -12.42 0.26 5.83
C ALA A 96 -11.83 0.62 7.21
N ALA A 97 -11.33 1.85 7.38
CA ALA A 97 -10.81 2.32 8.65
C ALA A 97 -11.91 2.53 9.70
N VAL A 98 -13.05 3.10 9.31
CA VAL A 98 -14.18 3.40 10.22
C VAL A 98 -14.96 2.14 10.60
N ARG A 99 -15.23 1.25 9.64
CA ARG A 99 -16.01 0.02 9.89
C ARG A 99 -15.27 -1.02 10.73
N GLY A 100 -13.98 -0.79 11.05
CA GLY A 100 -13.16 -1.77 11.76
C GLY A 100 -12.94 -3.07 10.95
N ALA A 101 -13.28 -3.08 9.66
CA ALA A 101 -13.27 -4.26 8.79
C ALA A 101 -11.85 -4.77 8.47
N VAL A 102 -10.82 -4.03 8.91
CA VAL A 102 -9.42 -4.28 8.54
C VAL A 102 -8.55 -4.19 9.79
N ALA A 103 -7.51 -5.03 9.88
CA ALA A 103 -6.55 -4.96 10.97
C ALA A 103 -5.86 -3.58 11.05
N PRO A 104 -5.51 -3.09 12.26
CA PRO A 104 -4.89 -1.77 12.43
C PRO A 104 -3.60 -1.56 11.62
N SER A 105 -2.77 -2.60 11.49
CA SER A 105 -1.53 -2.55 10.71
C SER A 105 -1.78 -2.40 9.20
N VAL A 106 -2.81 -3.05 8.68
CA VAL A 106 -3.22 -2.96 7.27
C VAL A 106 -3.81 -1.57 6.98
N ALA A 107 -4.59 -1.00 7.92
CA ALA A 107 -5.06 0.38 7.79
C ALA A 107 -3.89 1.39 7.78
N ALA A 108 -2.86 1.17 8.60
CA ALA A 108 -1.63 1.98 8.59
C ALA A 108 -0.96 1.95 7.21
N GLY A 109 -0.79 0.74 6.66
CA GLY A 109 -0.23 0.56 5.33
C GLY A 109 -1.07 1.25 4.26
N ALA A 110 -2.39 1.12 4.32
CA ALA A 110 -3.31 1.75 3.37
C ALA A 110 -3.22 3.28 3.38
N PHE A 111 -3.17 3.90 4.55
CA PHE A 111 -2.97 5.36 4.66
C PHE A 111 -1.63 5.79 4.08
N VAL A 112 -0.53 5.08 4.39
CA VAL A 112 0.81 5.42 3.87
C VAL A 112 0.89 5.20 2.35
N SER A 113 0.30 4.13 1.82
CA SER A 113 0.29 3.85 0.39
C SER A 113 -0.52 4.88 -0.40
N LEU A 114 -1.70 5.26 0.11
CA LEU A 114 -2.51 6.32 -0.47
C LEU A 114 -1.79 7.68 -0.41
N ALA A 115 -1.16 7.99 0.73
CA ALA A 115 -0.37 9.21 0.89
C ALA A 115 0.80 9.26 -0.09
N ALA A 116 1.53 8.15 -0.25
CA ALA A 116 2.66 8.05 -1.19
C ALA A 116 2.19 8.23 -2.64
N ALA A 117 1.11 7.56 -3.05
CA ALA A 117 0.53 7.71 -4.39
C ALA A 117 0.07 9.15 -4.65
N THR A 118 -0.65 9.75 -3.70
CA THR A 118 -1.11 11.14 -3.79
C THR A 118 0.08 12.10 -3.86
N ALA A 119 1.07 11.93 -2.99
CA ALA A 119 2.25 12.78 -2.95
C ALA A 119 3.02 12.73 -4.27
N LEU A 120 3.34 11.53 -4.76
CA LEU A 120 4.07 11.38 -6.01
C LEU A 120 3.30 11.95 -7.20
N LEU A 121 1.99 11.75 -7.31
CA LEU A 121 1.22 12.24 -8.46
C LEU A 121 0.94 13.75 -8.40
N ARG A 122 0.94 14.36 -7.21
CA ARG A 122 0.62 15.79 -7.06
C ARG A 122 1.83 16.71 -6.90
N LEU A 123 3.00 16.16 -6.57
CA LEU A 123 4.21 16.94 -6.33
C LEU A 123 4.58 17.86 -7.53
N PRO A 124 4.52 17.40 -8.80
CA PRO A 124 4.85 18.26 -9.94
C PRO A 124 3.98 19.49 -10.11
N LEU A 125 2.73 19.39 -9.68
CA LEU A 125 1.74 20.43 -9.86
C LEU A 125 2.10 21.70 -9.07
N VAL A 126 2.90 21.57 -8.01
CA VAL A 126 3.32 22.70 -7.16
C VAL A 126 4.14 23.72 -7.93
N TRP A 127 5.06 23.24 -8.78
CA TRP A 127 5.90 24.10 -9.61
C TRP A 127 5.28 24.35 -10.98
N MET A 128 4.61 23.35 -11.59
CA MET A 128 3.99 23.52 -12.90
C MET A 128 2.90 24.58 -12.90
N LEU A 129 1.97 24.54 -11.94
CA LEU A 129 0.87 25.50 -11.87
C LEU A 129 1.31 26.89 -11.42
N GLY A 130 2.57 27.05 -11.01
CA GLY A 130 3.20 28.35 -10.73
C GLY A 130 4.02 28.89 -11.91
N ALA A 131 4.13 28.15 -13.01
CA ALA A 131 5.00 28.54 -14.12
C ALA A 131 4.36 29.60 -15.02
N GLY A 132 5.18 30.56 -15.48
CA GLY A 132 4.72 31.69 -16.29
C GLY A 132 4.14 31.31 -17.66
N TRP A 133 4.44 30.12 -18.18
CA TRP A 133 3.89 29.67 -19.47
C TRP A 133 2.39 29.32 -19.42
N LEU A 134 1.78 29.25 -18.23
CA LEU A 134 0.33 29.09 -18.05
C LEU A 134 -0.43 30.43 -18.03
N GLN A 135 0.23 31.58 -18.25
CA GLN A 135 -0.37 32.92 -18.16
C GLN A 135 -1.54 33.15 -19.15
N GLY A 136 -1.70 32.32 -20.18
CA GLY A 136 -2.83 32.38 -21.11
C GLY A 136 -4.11 31.65 -20.65
N LEU A 137 -4.03 30.88 -19.54
CA LEU A 137 -5.21 30.25 -18.92
C LEU A 137 -5.79 31.17 -17.84
N ASP A 138 -7.07 30.98 -17.51
CA ASP A 138 -7.72 31.69 -16.40
C ASP A 138 -6.86 31.59 -15.12
N SER A 139 -6.30 32.74 -14.72
CA SER A 139 -5.37 32.86 -13.59
C SER A 139 -6.03 32.47 -12.26
N GLY A 140 -7.35 32.68 -12.14
CA GLY A 140 -8.13 32.22 -10.99
C GLY A 140 -8.25 30.69 -10.94
N LEU A 141 -8.28 30.04 -12.10
CA LEU A 141 -8.38 28.58 -12.20
C LEU A 141 -7.06 27.89 -11.87
N THR A 142 -5.95 28.34 -12.45
CA THR A 142 -4.61 27.79 -12.18
C THR A 142 -4.22 27.99 -10.72
N THR A 143 -4.57 29.14 -10.13
CA THR A 143 -4.39 29.42 -8.69
C THR A 143 -5.19 28.44 -7.82
N ARG A 144 -6.47 28.21 -8.13
CA ARG A 144 -7.32 27.23 -7.41
C ARG A 144 -6.78 25.80 -7.53
N ALA A 145 -6.31 25.40 -8.72
CA ALA A 145 -5.71 24.10 -8.94
C ALA A 145 -4.41 23.94 -8.12
N ARG A 146 -3.56 24.98 -8.09
CA ARG A 146 -2.32 24.96 -7.30
C ARG A 146 -2.59 24.86 -5.81
N LEU A 147 -3.56 25.63 -5.30
CA LEU A 147 -4.00 25.53 -3.91
C LEU A 147 -4.53 24.13 -3.60
N THR A 148 -5.33 23.54 -4.49
CA THR A 148 -5.81 22.16 -4.32
C THR A 148 -4.65 21.17 -4.25
N ALA A 149 -3.66 21.26 -5.14
CA ALA A 149 -2.50 20.38 -5.14
C ALA A 149 -1.70 20.52 -3.82
N LEU A 150 -1.46 21.75 -3.35
CA LEU A 150 -0.82 22.00 -2.06
C LEU A 150 -1.62 21.42 -0.89
N THR A 151 -2.95 21.58 -0.88
CA THR A 151 -3.83 20.99 0.13
C THR A 151 -3.78 19.46 0.09
N GLN A 152 -3.79 18.84 -1.09
CA GLN A 152 -3.68 17.38 -1.23
C GLN A 152 -2.32 16.86 -0.71
N LEU A 153 -1.22 17.59 -0.96
CA LEU A 153 0.09 17.26 -0.41
C LEU A 153 0.14 17.41 1.12
N ALA A 154 -0.45 18.48 1.66
CA ALA A 154 -0.57 18.67 3.10
C ALA A 154 -1.40 17.57 3.76
N LEU A 155 -2.51 17.14 3.14
CA LEU A 155 -3.33 16.02 3.61
C LEU A 155 -2.58 14.69 3.50
N ALA A 156 -1.81 14.46 2.44
CA ALA A 156 -0.96 13.27 2.32
C ALA A 156 0.10 13.23 3.43
N LEU A 157 0.76 14.36 3.73
CA LEU A 157 1.68 14.47 4.85
C LEU A 157 0.95 14.23 6.19
N ALA A 158 -0.24 14.79 6.37
CA ALA A 158 -1.05 14.58 7.56
C ALA A 158 -1.38 13.09 7.76
N LEU A 159 -1.68 12.32 6.70
CA LEU A 159 -1.86 10.86 6.81
C LEU A 159 -0.61 10.16 7.34
N VAL A 160 0.57 10.54 6.86
CA VAL A 160 1.85 9.97 7.34
C VAL A 160 2.05 10.31 8.83
N VAL A 161 1.80 11.55 9.23
CA VAL A 161 1.89 12.00 10.63
C VAL A 161 0.88 11.26 11.51
N VAL A 162 -0.37 11.11 11.07
CA VAL A 162 -1.41 10.37 11.79
C VAL A 162 -1.00 8.90 12.01
N VAL A 163 -0.38 8.27 11.01
CA VAL A 163 0.15 6.91 11.16
C VAL A 163 1.34 6.87 12.11
N ALA A 164 2.27 7.81 12.02
CA ALA A 164 3.45 7.87 12.88
C ALA A 164 3.08 8.09 14.35
N TRP A 165 2.19 9.04 14.63
CA TRP A 165 1.71 9.38 15.98
C TRP A 165 0.71 8.37 16.52
N GLY A 166 -0.11 7.78 15.65
CA GLY A 166 -1.13 6.81 16.01
C GLY A 166 -0.57 5.43 16.36
N ARG A 167 0.69 5.14 16.01
CA ARG A 167 1.39 3.92 16.42
C ARG A 167 1.81 4.04 17.88
N ARG A 168 1.07 3.41 18.78
CA ARG A 168 1.61 3.13 20.11
C ARG A 168 2.67 2.03 19.98
N PRO A 169 3.86 2.17 20.61
CA PRO A 169 4.76 1.05 20.80
C PRO A 169 3.92 -0.07 21.43
N GLY A 170 3.98 -1.27 20.86
CA GLY A 170 3.36 -2.43 21.49
C GLY A 170 3.97 -2.62 22.88
N GLY A 171 3.36 -2.01 23.89
CA GLY A 171 3.57 -2.34 25.28
C GLY A 171 3.23 -3.81 25.38
N GLY A 172 4.21 -4.63 25.78
CA GLY A 172 3.98 -6.05 26.00
C GLY A 172 2.75 -6.17 26.89
N THR A 173 1.67 -6.69 26.33
CA THR A 173 0.55 -7.21 27.12
C THR A 173 1.18 -8.11 28.17
N GLY A 174 0.95 -7.76 29.43
CA GLY A 174 1.76 -8.15 30.58
C GLY A 174 2.30 -9.56 30.50
N ARG A 175 3.60 -9.67 30.18
CA ARG A 175 4.42 -10.61 30.91
C ARG A 175 4.43 -10.04 32.33
N HIS A 176 3.48 -10.46 33.17
CA HIS A 176 3.82 -10.55 34.58
C HIS A 176 5.18 -11.25 34.60
N PRO A 177 6.21 -10.71 35.26
CA PRO A 177 7.38 -11.49 35.55
C PRO A 177 6.88 -12.60 36.45
N GLY A 178 6.42 -13.70 35.83
CA GLY A 178 6.20 -14.94 36.52
C GLY A 178 7.53 -15.20 37.20
N HIS A 179 7.50 -15.16 38.53
CA HIS A 179 8.63 -15.50 39.36
C HIS A 179 9.20 -16.78 38.78
N ARG A 180 10.38 -16.71 38.15
CA ARG A 180 11.15 -17.91 37.88
C ARG A 180 11.51 -18.44 39.25
N VAL A 181 10.75 -19.41 39.74
CA VAL A 181 11.13 -20.22 40.90
C VAL A 181 12.40 -20.94 40.49
N ARG A 182 13.53 -20.35 40.88
CA ARG A 182 14.88 -20.86 40.65
C ARG A 182 15.10 -21.93 41.72
N GLY A 183 14.86 -23.20 41.39
CA GLY A 183 15.10 -24.28 42.36
C GLY A 183 14.34 -25.60 42.18
N LEU A 184 13.70 -25.87 41.04
CA LEU A 184 13.08 -27.18 40.82
C LEU A 184 14.05 -28.14 40.12
N PRO A 185 14.32 -29.33 40.68
CA PRO A 185 15.14 -30.35 40.03
C PRO A 185 14.48 -30.83 38.74
N ALA A 186 15.29 -31.00 37.69
CA ALA A 186 14.88 -31.26 36.31
C ALA A 186 14.11 -32.59 36.06
N GLY A 187 13.77 -33.35 37.11
CA GLY A 187 13.08 -34.64 37.02
C GLY A 187 11.61 -34.65 37.44
N ALA A 188 11.05 -33.55 37.95
CA ALA A 188 9.69 -33.55 38.51
C ALA A 188 8.58 -33.11 37.52
N SER A 189 8.95 -32.63 36.32
CA SER A 189 8.01 -32.08 35.34
C SER A 189 7.36 -33.12 34.41
N SER A 190 7.71 -34.41 34.50
CA SER A 190 7.16 -35.45 33.61
C SER A 190 6.08 -36.34 34.24
N ALA A 191 5.77 -36.17 35.54
CA ALA A 191 4.89 -37.08 36.27
C ALA A 191 3.39 -36.70 36.24
N TYR A 192 3.04 -35.52 35.74
CA TYR A 192 1.65 -35.09 35.60
C TYR A 192 1.33 -34.94 34.11
N GLY A 193 0.39 -35.76 33.62
CA GLY A 193 -0.07 -35.76 32.23
C GLY A 193 -0.40 -34.33 31.76
N VAL A 194 0.48 -33.80 30.91
CA VAL A 194 0.35 -32.47 30.33
C VAL A 194 -0.70 -32.56 29.22
N VAL A 195 -1.89 -32.04 29.48
CA VAL A 195 -2.91 -31.85 28.44
C VAL A 195 -2.70 -30.47 27.83
N HIS A 196 -2.48 -30.43 26.52
CA HIS A 196 -2.27 -29.18 25.78
C HIS A 196 -3.57 -28.36 25.73
N ALA A 197 -3.49 -27.09 26.13
CA ALA A 197 -4.63 -26.18 26.09
C ALA A 197 -5.00 -25.85 24.63
N VAL A 198 -6.25 -26.11 24.26
CA VAL A 198 -6.86 -25.53 23.06
C VAL A 198 -7.28 -24.10 23.42
N SER A 199 -6.59 -23.11 22.87
CA SER A 199 -6.87 -21.68 23.06
C SER A 199 -8.35 -21.35 22.82
N HIS A 200 -9.11 -21.11 23.89
CA HIS A 200 -10.46 -20.55 23.83
C HIS A 200 -10.41 -19.05 24.08
N GLY A 201 -10.67 -18.28 23.02
CA GLY A 201 -10.91 -16.84 23.09
C GLY A 201 -10.54 -16.14 21.77
N PRO A 202 -11.44 -15.35 21.15
CA PRO A 202 -11.13 -14.58 19.95
C PRO A 202 -10.26 -13.38 20.37
N GLY A 203 -8.96 -13.60 20.53
CA GLY A 203 -7.98 -12.51 20.51
C GLY A 203 -8.03 -11.80 19.16
N PRO A 204 -7.61 -10.53 19.07
CA PRO A 204 -7.56 -9.83 17.78
C PRO A 204 -6.67 -10.62 16.83
N GLU A 205 -7.32 -11.27 15.86
CA GLU A 205 -6.70 -12.12 14.86
C GLU A 205 -5.57 -11.33 14.19
N ARG A 206 -4.34 -11.85 14.28
CA ARG A 206 -3.23 -11.26 13.51
C ARG A 206 -3.62 -11.33 12.04
N PRO A 207 -3.50 -10.22 11.28
CA PRO A 207 -3.86 -10.24 9.87
C PRO A 207 -3.08 -11.36 9.17
N GLY A 208 -3.81 -12.35 8.66
CA GLY A 208 -3.25 -13.51 7.96
C GLY A 208 -2.29 -13.02 6.88
N ARG A 209 -1.06 -13.52 6.92
CA ARG A 209 -0.05 -13.19 5.91
C ARG A 209 -0.50 -13.78 4.57
N PRO A 210 -0.26 -13.10 3.42
CA PRO A 210 -0.52 -13.71 2.13
C PRO A 210 0.24 -15.03 2.02
N HIS A 211 -0.37 -16.04 1.37
CA HIS A 211 0.27 -17.34 1.18
C HIS A 211 1.60 -17.15 0.47
N ARG A 212 2.61 -17.98 0.79
CA ARG A 212 3.97 -17.82 0.22
C ARG A 212 3.95 -17.72 -1.31
N GLY A 213 3.11 -18.52 -1.98
CA GLY A 213 2.92 -18.48 -3.44
C GLY A 213 2.32 -17.16 -3.93
N ALA A 214 1.23 -16.70 -3.28
CA ALA A 214 0.56 -15.43 -3.60
C ALA A 214 1.47 -14.20 -3.45
N ALA A 215 2.30 -14.19 -2.39
CA ALA A 215 3.29 -13.13 -2.20
C ALA A 215 4.38 -13.18 -3.28
N GLY A 216 4.86 -14.37 -3.63
CA GLY A 216 5.83 -14.56 -4.71
C GLY A 216 5.31 -14.05 -6.06
N THR A 217 4.10 -14.45 -6.45
CA THR A 217 3.48 -13.99 -7.71
C THR A 217 3.29 -12.48 -7.73
N ALA A 218 2.80 -11.90 -6.62
CA ALA A 218 2.61 -10.45 -6.55
C ALA A 218 3.93 -9.68 -6.63
N GLY A 219 4.96 -10.14 -5.91
CA GLY A 219 6.29 -9.52 -5.93
C GLY A 219 6.94 -9.58 -7.32
N VAL A 220 6.86 -10.73 -7.99
CA VAL A 220 7.43 -10.91 -9.34
C VAL A 220 6.69 -10.05 -10.36
N LEU A 221 5.35 -10.09 -10.37
CA LEU A 221 4.55 -9.31 -11.33
C LEU A 221 4.73 -7.80 -11.14
N LEU A 222 4.68 -7.30 -9.90
CA LEU A 222 4.93 -5.88 -9.62
C LEU A 222 6.37 -5.47 -9.92
N GLY A 223 7.35 -6.33 -9.62
CA GLY A 223 8.75 -6.10 -9.93
C GLY A 223 8.98 -6.01 -11.44
N ALA A 224 8.47 -6.97 -12.21
CA ALA A 224 8.55 -6.97 -13.66
C ALA A 224 7.82 -5.78 -14.30
N ALA A 225 6.62 -5.43 -13.81
CA ALA A 225 5.88 -4.25 -14.26
C ALA A 225 6.64 -2.95 -13.98
N GLY A 226 7.17 -2.78 -12.77
CA GLY A 226 7.98 -1.62 -12.39
C GLY A 226 9.26 -1.50 -13.22
N LEU A 227 9.95 -2.62 -13.47
CA LEU A 227 11.13 -2.65 -14.34
C LEU A 227 10.81 -2.37 -15.80
N ALA A 228 9.68 -2.85 -16.33
CA ALA A 228 9.25 -2.56 -17.69
C ALA A 228 8.99 -1.06 -17.87
N VAL A 229 8.27 -0.42 -16.94
CA VAL A 229 8.03 1.03 -16.97
C VAL A 229 9.34 1.81 -16.83
N ALA A 230 10.20 1.43 -15.89
CA ALA A 230 11.52 2.07 -15.73
C ALA A 230 12.40 1.90 -16.98
N GLY A 231 12.34 0.75 -17.64
CA GLY A 231 13.05 0.48 -18.89
C GLY A 231 12.61 1.41 -20.02
N TRP A 232 11.29 1.67 -20.15
CA TRP A 232 10.76 2.64 -21.09
C TRP A 232 11.22 4.07 -20.79
N GLU A 233 11.29 4.46 -19.52
CA GLU A 233 11.80 5.79 -19.13
C GLU A 233 13.29 5.93 -19.44
N ILE A 234 14.11 4.91 -19.15
CA ILE A 234 15.54 4.90 -19.52
C ILE A 234 15.71 4.94 -21.04
N HIS A 235 14.89 4.19 -21.77
CA HIS A 235 14.90 4.22 -23.23
C HIS A 235 14.50 5.59 -23.78
N GLY A 236 13.44 6.19 -23.24
CA GLY A 236 12.97 7.53 -23.57
C GLY A 236 14.05 8.58 -23.32
N GLN A 237 14.72 8.53 -22.17
CA GLN A 237 15.82 9.43 -21.84
C GLN A 237 17.00 9.33 -22.83
N ARG A 238 17.25 8.16 -23.42
CA ARG A 238 18.32 7.96 -24.41
C ARG A 238 17.95 8.39 -25.82
N GLN A 239 16.66 8.31 -26.18
CA GLN A 239 16.18 8.59 -27.54
C GLN A 239 15.70 10.03 -27.71
N LEU A 240 15.20 10.64 -26.64
CA LEU A 240 14.71 12.01 -26.66
C LEU A 240 15.87 12.95 -26.36
N ASP A 241 15.84 14.12 -26.99
CA ASP A 241 16.72 15.21 -26.60
C ASP A 241 16.52 15.53 -25.12
N THR A 242 17.61 15.90 -24.43
CA THR A 242 17.61 16.12 -22.97
C THR A 242 16.58 17.17 -22.58
N ASP A 243 16.40 18.20 -23.40
CA ASP A 243 15.40 19.24 -23.18
C ASP A 243 13.96 18.73 -23.35
N VAL A 244 13.71 17.85 -24.33
CA VAL A 244 12.39 17.25 -24.55
C VAL A 244 12.01 16.33 -23.40
N TYR A 245 12.93 15.47 -22.95
CA TYR A 245 12.69 14.60 -21.80
C TYR A 245 12.49 15.42 -20.52
N ARG A 246 13.32 16.45 -20.29
CA ARG A 246 13.19 17.35 -19.14
C ARG A 246 11.83 18.05 -19.11
N LYS A 247 11.32 18.50 -20.26
CA LYS A 247 9.97 19.07 -20.38
C LYS A 247 8.88 18.06 -20.03
N GLY A 248 9.03 16.80 -20.44
CA GLY A 248 8.07 15.76 -20.07
C GLY A 248 8.17 15.27 -18.63
N LEU A 249 9.27 15.56 -17.93
CA LEU A 249 9.48 15.24 -16.51
C LEU A 249 9.05 16.39 -15.57
N LEU A 250 9.45 17.61 -15.89
CA LEU A 250 9.19 18.80 -15.07
C LEU A 250 7.93 19.57 -15.52
N GLY A 251 7.39 19.26 -16.69
CA GLY A 251 6.25 19.96 -17.28
C GLY A 251 6.67 21.16 -18.13
N ASP A 252 5.92 21.38 -19.20
CA ASP A 252 5.99 22.53 -20.10
C ASP A 252 4.62 22.72 -20.78
N ALA A 253 4.42 23.84 -21.46
CA ALA A 253 3.19 24.16 -22.19
C ALA A 253 2.80 23.09 -23.22
N SER A 254 3.78 22.43 -23.84
CA SER A 254 3.55 21.40 -24.86
C SER A 254 3.10 20.05 -24.30
N VAL A 255 3.35 19.77 -23.02
CA VAL A 255 3.05 18.48 -22.37
C VAL A 255 1.82 18.58 -21.47
N PHE A 256 1.34 19.80 -21.21
CA PHE A 256 0.18 20.07 -20.38
C PHE A 256 -1.12 19.55 -21.02
N ARG A 257 -1.78 18.59 -20.36
CA ARG A 257 -3.05 18.00 -20.81
C ARG A 257 -4.23 18.34 -19.91
N ALA A 258 -4.02 18.34 -18.59
CA ALA A 258 -5.01 18.72 -17.60
C ALA A 258 -4.33 19.30 -16.35
N LEU A 259 -5.04 20.15 -15.60
CA LEU A 259 -4.48 20.93 -14.48
C LEU A 259 -3.90 20.06 -13.36
N LEU A 260 -4.56 18.94 -13.03
CA LEU A 260 -4.13 18.03 -11.97
C LEU A 260 -3.45 16.78 -12.50
N GLN A 261 -3.20 16.70 -13.81
CA GLN A 261 -2.48 15.59 -14.41
C GLN A 261 -0.97 15.81 -14.28
N PRO A 262 -0.22 14.87 -13.69
CA PRO A 262 1.24 14.97 -13.67
C PRO A 262 1.84 14.86 -15.09
N PRO A 263 3.05 15.39 -15.31
CA PRO A 263 3.78 15.16 -16.55
C PRO A 263 3.95 13.67 -16.85
N VAL A 264 3.94 13.31 -18.14
CA VAL A 264 3.90 11.90 -18.57
C VAL A 264 5.09 11.07 -18.03
N HIS A 265 6.32 11.59 -18.11
CA HIS A 265 7.52 10.88 -17.63
C HIS A 265 7.57 10.85 -16.11
N TRP A 266 7.08 11.89 -15.44
CA TRP A 266 6.94 11.88 -13.98
C TRP A 266 5.93 10.83 -13.53
N GLN A 267 4.77 10.74 -14.19
CA GLN A 267 3.75 9.74 -13.90
C GLN A 267 4.32 8.33 -14.05
N ALA A 268 5.02 8.04 -15.16
CA ALA A 268 5.65 6.75 -15.39
C ALA A 268 6.70 6.43 -14.32
N ALA A 269 7.58 7.39 -13.99
CA ALA A 269 8.56 7.23 -12.91
C ALA A 269 7.90 6.97 -11.55
N ALA A 270 6.83 7.69 -11.21
CA ALA A 270 6.06 7.49 -9.99
C ALA A 270 5.43 6.08 -9.93
N LEU A 271 4.85 5.61 -11.04
CA LEU A 271 4.29 4.26 -11.14
C LEU A 271 5.38 3.20 -10.98
N ALA A 272 6.53 3.37 -11.61
CA ALA A 272 7.68 2.48 -11.45
C ALA A 272 8.16 2.42 -9.99
N LEU A 273 8.31 3.57 -9.34
CA LEU A 273 8.73 3.65 -7.93
C LEU A 273 7.73 2.99 -6.99
N LEU A 274 6.43 3.24 -7.18
CA LEU A 274 5.37 2.61 -6.38
C LEU A 274 5.35 1.09 -6.58
N ALA A 275 5.47 0.62 -7.83
CA ALA A 275 5.47 -0.80 -8.17
C ALA A 275 6.70 -1.52 -7.60
N LEU A 276 7.90 -0.98 -7.79
CA LEU A 276 9.15 -1.55 -7.25
C LEU A 276 9.18 -1.50 -5.71
N GLY A 277 8.71 -0.40 -5.12
CA GLY A 277 8.58 -0.28 -3.67
C GLY A 277 7.60 -1.30 -3.08
N ALA A 278 6.45 -1.50 -3.73
CA ALA A 278 5.48 -2.53 -3.35
C ALA A 278 6.04 -3.95 -3.55
N ALA A 279 6.74 -4.21 -4.65
CA ALA A 279 7.40 -5.49 -4.90
C ALA A 279 8.42 -5.82 -3.80
N ALA A 280 9.30 -4.86 -3.47
CA ALA A 280 10.25 -5.00 -2.37
C ALA A 280 9.55 -5.23 -1.03
N ALA A 281 8.45 -4.54 -0.76
CA ALA A 281 7.65 -4.72 0.46
C ALA A 281 7.06 -6.13 0.55
N VAL A 282 6.52 -6.66 -0.54
CA VAL A 282 5.94 -8.00 -0.63
C VAL A 282 7.03 -9.06 -0.45
N LEU A 283 8.16 -8.93 -1.13
CA LEU A 283 9.30 -9.86 -1.01
C LEU A 283 9.89 -9.87 0.40
N ARG A 284 9.96 -8.71 1.05
CA ARG A 284 10.38 -8.58 2.46
C ARG A 284 9.28 -8.95 3.46
N ARG A 285 8.08 -9.29 2.99
CA ARG A 285 6.90 -9.62 3.82
C ARG A 285 6.57 -8.52 4.83
N ALA A 286 6.72 -7.26 4.42
CA ALA A 286 6.42 -6.13 5.26
C ALA A 286 4.92 -6.09 5.62
N PRO A 287 4.54 -5.62 6.83
CA PRO A 287 3.13 -5.59 7.27
C PRO A 287 2.25 -4.68 6.41
N TRP A 288 2.85 -3.73 5.68
CA TRP A 288 2.19 -2.80 4.76
C TRP A 288 2.27 -3.25 3.29
N SER A 289 2.78 -4.46 3.01
CA SER A 289 2.95 -4.98 1.64
C SER A 289 1.64 -5.12 0.88
N ARG A 290 0.58 -5.63 1.54
CA ARG A 290 -0.74 -5.84 0.92
C ARG A 290 -1.37 -4.52 0.42
N PRO A 291 -1.56 -3.48 1.25
CA PRO A 291 -2.11 -2.22 0.77
C PRO A 291 -1.22 -1.56 -0.29
N ALA A 292 0.10 -1.59 -0.13
CA ALA A 292 1.02 -1.04 -1.14
C ALA A 292 0.89 -1.76 -2.49
N ALA A 293 0.82 -3.08 -2.48
CA ALA A 293 0.61 -3.88 -3.67
C ALA A 293 -0.73 -3.60 -4.34
N MET A 294 -1.82 -3.47 -3.57
CA MET A 294 -3.14 -3.12 -4.11
C MET A 294 -3.15 -1.73 -4.75
N THR A 295 -2.54 -0.73 -4.10
CA THR A 295 -2.44 0.64 -4.64
C THR A 295 -1.63 0.66 -5.94
N ALA A 296 -0.44 0.05 -5.95
CA ALA A 296 0.41 0.01 -7.14
C ALA A 296 -0.27 -0.76 -8.28
N ALA A 297 -0.89 -1.92 -7.99
CA ALA A 297 -1.56 -2.75 -8.97
C ALA A 297 -2.79 -2.05 -9.60
N ALA A 298 -3.58 -1.33 -8.80
CA ALA A 298 -4.71 -0.56 -9.33
C ALA A 298 -4.26 0.57 -10.26
N LEU A 299 -3.20 1.30 -9.88
CA LEU A 299 -2.64 2.38 -10.70
C LEU A 299 -2.07 1.84 -12.03
N LEU A 300 -1.32 0.73 -11.98
CA LEU A 300 -0.80 0.06 -13.17
C LEU A 300 -1.91 -0.49 -14.07
N LEU A 301 -2.96 -1.06 -13.47
CA LEU A 301 -4.12 -1.56 -14.21
C LEU A 301 -4.80 -0.43 -14.98
N VAL A 302 -5.10 0.68 -14.32
CA VAL A 302 -5.73 1.85 -14.98
C VAL A 302 -4.81 2.39 -16.07
N HIS A 303 -3.52 2.55 -15.79
CA HIS A 303 -2.56 3.04 -16.78
C HIS A 303 -2.49 2.15 -18.03
N GLY A 304 -2.31 0.84 -17.85
CA GLY A 304 -2.29 -0.12 -18.96
C GLY A 304 -3.62 -0.18 -19.71
N ALA A 305 -4.75 -0.19 -18.99
CA ALA A 305 -6.08 -0.21 -19.59
C ALA A 305 -6.36 1.04 -20.41
N THR A 306 -5.97 2.24 -19.94
CA THR A 306 -6.15 3.49 -20.69
C THR A 306 -5.38 3.47 -22.00
N ALA A 307 -4.14 2.97 -22.00
CA ALA A 307 -3.33 2.84 -23.20
C ALA A 307 -3.90 1.82 -24.18
N LEU A 308 -4.41 0.68 -23.68
CA LEU A 308 -5.06 -0.34 -24.51
C LEU A 308 -6.36 0.16 -25.13
N VAL A 309 -7.21 0.86 -24.38
CA VAL A 309 -8.45 1.43 -24.90
C VAL A 309 -8.16 2.48 -25.96
N PHE A 310 -7.13 3.32 -25.75
CA PHE A 310 -6.66 4.26 -26.76
C PHE A 310 -6.19 3.55 -28.03
N ALA A 311 -5.32 2.54 -27.91
CA ALA A 311 -4.83 1.74 -29.05
C ALA A 311 -5.95 0.97 -29.78
N ALA A 312 -6.96 0.50 -29.04
CA ALA A 312 -8.14 -0.13 -29.63
C ALA A 312 -8.90 0.88 -30.50
N ARG A 313 -9.06 2.10 -29.98
CA ARG A 313 -9.83 3.15 -30.63
C ARG A 313 -9.12 3.74 -31.85
N THR A 314 -7.80 3.87 -31.83
CA THR A 314 -7.01 4.30 -33.00
C THR A 314 -6.87 3.21 -34.06
N GLY A 315 -7.42 2.01 -33.81
CA GLY A 315 -7.33 0.86 -34.71
C GLY A 315 -5.91 0.29 -34.80
N GLU A 316 -5.07 0.58 -33.82
CA GLU A 316 -3.71 0.04 -33.70
C GLU A 316 -3.75 -1.44 -33.33
N LEU A 317 -4.67 -1.85 -32.44
CA LEU A 317 -4.81 -3.26 -32.05
C LEU A 317 -5.14 -4.18 -33.23
N GLY A 318 -5.98 -3.72 -34.16
CA GLY A 318 -6.33 -4.48 -35.37
C GLY A 318 -5.18 -4.58 -36.39
N ARG A 319 -4.15 -3.74 -36.26
CA ARG A 319 -3.01 -3.66 -37.18
C ARG A 319 -1.67 -3.92 -36.48
N LEU A 320 -1.67 -4.56 -35.31
CA LEU A 320 -0.47 -4.77 -34.48
C LEU A 320 0.71 -5.31 -35.28
N GLY A 321 0.49 -6.33 -36.12
CA GLY A 321 1.56 -6.94 -36.93
C GLY A 321 2.17 -6.01 -37.98
N ALA A 322 1.47 -4.94 -38.36
CA ALA A 322 1.93 -3.94 -39.33
C ALA A 322 2.52 -2.68 -38.67
N LEU A 323 2.40 -2.52 -37.34
CA LEU A 323 2.96 -1.38 -36.62
C LEU A 323 4.48 -1.49 -36.52
N PRO A 324 5.21 -0.36 -36.40
CA PRO A 324 6.62 -0.37 -36.04
C PRO A 324 6.85 -1.14 -34.75
N LEU A 325 7.98 -1.85 -34.64
CA LEU A 325 8.33 -2.68 -33.48
C LEU A 325 8.16 -1.94 -32.14
N ARG A 326 8.51 -0.66 -32.10
CA ARG A 326 8.32 0.19 -30.91
C ARG A 326 6.86 0.24 -30.45
N ALA A 327 5.93 0.52 -31.37
CA ALA A 327 4.50 0.59 -31.04
C ALA A 327 3.94 -0.78 -30.62
N GLN A 328 4.45 -1.87 -31.22
CA GLN A 328 4.10 -3.22 -30.78
C GLN A 328 4.55 -3.48 -29.33
N LEU A 329 5.77 -3.07 -28.98
CA LEU A 329 6.31 -3.20 -27.62
C LEU A 329 5.57 -2.31 -26.62
N GLU A 330 5.18 -1.10 -27.01
CA GLU A 330 4.37 -0.19 -26.18
C GLU A 330 3.00 -0.80 -25.89
N ALA A 331 2.29 -1.31 -26.92
CA ALA A 331 1.02 -2.00 -26.76
C ALA A 331 1.16 -3.30 -25.93
N GLY A 332 2.20 -4.09 -26.17
CA GLY A 332 2.50 -5.30 -25.40
C GLY A 332 2.81 -5.00 -23.93
N THR A 333 3.53 -3.90 -23.67
CA THR A 333 3.80 -3.44 -22.29
C THR A 333 2.50 -3.00 -21.62
N ALA A 334 1.65 -2.21 -22.29
CA ALA A 334 0.36 -1.80 -21.76
C ALA A 334 -0.53 -3.00 -21.40
N ALA A 335 -0.58 -4.02 -22.26
CA ALA A 335 -1.28 -5.28 -22.00
C ALA A 335 -0.70 -6.03 -20.79
N PHE A 336 0.62 -6.12 -20.70
CA PHE A 336 1.28 -6.73 -19.56
C PHE A 336 0.98 -5.99 -18.25
N LEU A 337 1.04 -4.66 -18.23
CA LEU A 337 0.73 -3.85 -17.04
C LEU A 337 -0.72 -4.03 -16.58
N ALA A 338 -1.66 -4.04 -17.53
CA ALA A 338 -3.08 -4.28 -17.24
C ALA A 338 -3.30 -5.68 -16.65
N ALA A 339 -2.77 -6.72 -17.29
CA ALA A 339 -2.89 -8.10 -16.83
C ALA A 339 -2.21 -8.32 -15.47
N ALA A 340 -0.99 -7.82 -15.29
CA ALA A 340 -0.24 -7.91 -14.03
C ALA A 340 -0.98 -7.19 -12.90
N GLY A 341 -1.47 -5.97 -13.14
CA GLY A 341 -2.27 -5.22 -12.16
C GLY A 341 -3.52 -5.97 -11.74
N LEU A 342 -4.27 -6.54 -12.69
CA LEU A 342 -5.46 -7.34 -12.41
C LEU A 342 -5.14 -8.59 -11.59
N VAL A 343 -4.13 -9.37 -11.98
CA VAL A 343 -3.72 -10.58 -11.26
C VAL A 343 -3.27 -10.25 -9.83
N VAL A 344 -2.47 -9.20 -9.65
CA VAL A 344 -2.01 -8.76 -8.34
C VAL A 344 -3.20 -8.32 -7.47
N LEU A 345 -4.17 -7.59 -8.01
CA LEU A 345 -5.40 -7.24 -7.29
C LEU A 345 -6.18 -8.48 -6.86
N CYS A 346 -6.38 -9.45 -7.75
CA CYS A 346 -7.08 -10.70 -7.41
C CYS A 346 -6.36 -11.50 -6.32
N VAL A 347 -5.03 -11.61 -6.42
CA VAL A 347 -4.21 -12.36 -5.45
C VAL A 347 -4.15 -11.66 -4.09
N THR A 348 -4.06 -10.33 -4.07
CA THR A 348 -4.00 -9.54 -2.84
C THR A 348 -5.39 -9.30 -2.21
N ALA A 349 -6.48 -9.43 -2.97
CA ALA A 349 -7.84 -9.36 -2.43
C ALA A 349 -8.19 -10.56 -1.54
N ARG A 350 -7.57 -11.73 -1.76
CA ARG A 350 -7.87 -12.94 -0.98
C ARG A 350 -7.48 -12.80 0.51
N PRO A 351 -8.36 -13.17 1.46
CA PRO A 351 -8.01 -13.25 2.87
C PRO A 351 -6.80 -14.17 3.09
N GLY A 352 -5.82 -13.73 3.88
CA GLY A 352 -4.73 -14.60 4.29
C GLY A 352 -5.25 -15.73 5.18
N VAL A 353 -4.61 -16.90 5.12
CA VAL A 353 -4.90 -17.98 6.08
C VAL A 353 -4.48 -17.47 7.46
N PRO A 354 -5.32 -17.65 8.51
CA PRO A 354 -4.95 -17.32 9.87
C PRO A 354 -3.59 -17.95 10.17
N GLU A 355 -2.65 -17.16 10.68
CA GLU A 355 -1.41 -17.73 11.22
C GLU A 355 -1.86 -18.66 12.34
N ALA A 356 -1.72 -19.97 12.16
CA ALA A 356 -1.88 -20.92 13.26
C ALA A 356 -1.00 -20.38 14.37
N ALA A 357 -1.62 -19.97 15.48
CA ALA A 357 -0.91 -19.38 16.60
C ALA A 357 0.29 -20.29 16.88
N PRO A 358 1.53 -19.78 16.91
CA PRO A 358 2.66 -20.60 17.32
C PRO A 358 2.25 -21.21 18.65
N GLY A 359 2.14 -22.54 18.70
CA GLY A 359 1.58 -23.27 19.82
C GLY A 359 2.11 -22.65 21.10
N GLY A 360 1.21 -22.00 21.83
CA GLY A 360 1.59 -21.38 23.08
C GLY A 360 1.95 -22.49 24.02
N ASP A 361 3.24 -22.82 24.13
CA ASP A 361 3.85 -23.58 25.22
C ASP A 361 3.77 -22.76 26.53
N GLY A 362 2.61 -22.17 26.81
CA GLY A 362 2.23 -21.63 28.09
C GLY A 362 1.59 -22.76 28.87
N VAL A 363 2.38 -23.45 29.68
CA VAL A 363 1.89 -24.43 30.65
C VAL A 363 0.93 -23.71 31.60
N LEU A 364 -0.37 -23.98 31.49
CA LEU A 364 -1.36 -23.58 32.49
C LEU A 364 -1.69 -24.79 33.37
N ALA A 365 -1.78 -24.56 34.68
CA ALA A 365 -2.10 -25.59 35.65
C ALA A 365 -3.57 -26.03 35.53
N TYR A 366 -3.83 -27.29 35.86
CA TYR A 366 -5.17 -27.88 35.87
C TYR A 366 -6.14 -27.05 36.73
N GLY A 367 -7.29 -26.64 36.17
CA GLY A 367 -8.32 -25.89 36.92
C GLY A 367 -8.20 -24.36 36.90
N SER A 368 -7.46 -23.76 35.97
CA SER A 368 -7.35 -22.30 35.84
C SER A 368 -8.61 -21.60 35.31
N ALA A 369 -9.62 -22.34 34.84
CA ALA A 369 -10.89 -21.80 34.34
C ALA A 369 -12.09 -22.23 35.23
N PRO A 370 -13.02 -21.32 35.56
CA PRO A 370 -14.21 -21.67 36.34
C PRO A 370 -15.12 -22.62 35.54
N GLY A 371 -15.36 -23.83 36.06
CA GLY A 371 -16.31 -24.79 35.48
C GLY A 371 -15.71 -25.91 34.64
N GLU A 372 -14.39 -26.00 34.54
CA GLU A 372 -13.73 -27.09 33.79
C GLU A 372 -13.78 -28.41 34.58
N ALA A 373 -14.42 -29.42 34.00
CA ALA A 373 -14.63 -30.72 34.65
C ALA A 373 -13.33 -31.53 34.72
N ARG A 374 -13.06 -32.08 35.89
CA ARG A 374 -11.86 -32.86 36.18
C ARG A 374 -11.85 -34.20 35.41
N PRO A 375 -10.72 -34.65 34.84
CA PRO A 375 -10.59 -35.97 34.23
C PRO A 375 -10.77 -37.03 35.30
N PRO A 376 -11.37 -38.17 34.97
CA PRO A 376 -11.64 -39.25 35.93
C PRO A 376 -10.40 -39.78 36.68
N HIS A 377 -9.20 -39.54 36.15
CA HIS A 377 -7.94 -40.10 36.67
C HIS A 377 -6.95 -39.06 37.20
N ALA A 378 -7.37 -37.82 37.43
CA ALA A 378 -6.48 -36.81 38.02
C ALA A 378 -6.31 -37.05 39.55
N PRO A 379 -5.08 -37.19 40.08
CA PRO A 379 -4.83 -37.43 41.49
C PRO A 379 -5.31 -36.25 42.35
N PRO A 380 -5.99 -36.47 43.51
CA PRO A 380 -6.59 -35.42 44.35
C PRO A 380 -5.62 -34.26 44.62
N PRO A 381 -6.08 -32.99 44.59
CA PRO A 381 -5.21 -31.88 44.95
C PRO A 381 -4.69 -32.08 46.37
N PRO A 382 -3.43 -31.71 46.66
CA PRO A 382 -2.87 -31.86 48.00
C PRO A 382 -3.72 -31.06 48.99
N SER A 383 -4.17 -31.71 50.07
CA SER A 383 -5.01 -31.12 51.11
C SER A 383 -4.32 -29.99 51.90
N ARG A 384 -3.01 -29.82 51.72
CA ARG A 384 -2.24 -28.67 52.20
C ARG A 384 -1.27 -28.23 51.11
N LEU A 385 -1.44 -26.99 50.66
CA LEU A 385 -0.40 -26.29 49.92
C LEU A 385 0.77 -26.01 50.88
N PRO A 386 2.03 -26.26 50.48
CA PRO A 386 3.19 -25.88 51.28
C PRO A 386 3.21 -24.37 51.54
N PRO A 387 3.81 -23.90 52.66
CA PRO A 387 3.95 -22.47 52.91
C PRO A 387 4.71 -21.81 51.74
N GLY A 388 4.10 -20.82 51.10
CA GLY A 388 4.71 -20.01 50.04
C GLY A 388 4.26 -20.30 48.59
N TRP A 389 3.19 -21.07 48.40
CA TRP A 389 2.50 -21.23 47.10
C TRP A 389 1.44 -20.15 46.86
#